data_AF-A0A495J5J2-F1
#
_entry.id   AF-A0A495J5J2-F1
#
_cell.length_a   1.000
_cell.length_b   1.000
_cell.length_c   1.000
_cell.angle_alpha   90.00
_cell.angle_beta   90.00
_cell.angle_gamma   90.00
#
_symmetry.space_group_name_H-M   'P 1'
#
loop_
_entity.id
_entity.type
_entity.pdbx_description
1 polymer ?
#
loop_
_entity_poly.entity_id
_entity_poly.type
_entity_poly.pdbx_seq_one_letter_code
_entity_poly.pdbx_strand_id
1 'polypeptide(L)'
;MGASNTLERLGNILQAIHIHKEDANIRLASQAHNIVFLKNDPIVPDQYKNAFAELIEKIERAQLFYDKIAIYRFPNMHKSTAAKYIAMLMSVHSIVAYDLG
;
A
#
# COMPACT_ATOMS: atom_id res chain seq x y z
N MET A 1 -12.71 1.28 18.73
CA MET A 1 -11.88 2.48 18.45
C MET A 1 -10.79 2.26 17.38
N GLY A 2 -10.78 1.14 16.61
CA GLY A 2 -9.65 0.81 15.70
C GLY A 2 -9.78 1.26 14.23
N ALA A 3 -10.98 1.19 13.63
CA ALA A 3 -11.14 1.34 12.17
C ALA A 3 -10.85 2.76 11.62
N SER A 4 -11.16 3.80 12.41
CA SER A 4 -10.95 5.21 12.00
C SER A 4 -9.46 5.57 11.87
N ASN A 5 -8.60 5.07 12.74
CA ASN A 5 -7.14 5.31 12.68
C ASN A 5 -6.52 4.58 11.47
N THR A 6 -6.99 3.37 11.17
CA THR A 6 -6.52 2.62 10.01
C THR A 6 -6.95 3.26 8.69
N LEU A 7 -8.19 3.74 8.57
CA LEU A 7 -8.66 4.43 7.38
C LEU A 7 -7.83 5.70 7.11
N GLU A 8 -7.60 6.51 8.14
CA GLU A 8 -6.74 7.70 8.05
C GLU A 8 -5.32 7.35 7.60
N ARG A 9 -4.75 6.25 8.13
CA ARG A 9 -3.42 5.76 7.71
C ARG A 9 -3.40 5.35 6.25
N LEU A 10 -4.41 4.61 5.79
CA LEU A 10 -4.51 4.23 4.38
C LEU A 10 -4.68 5.46 3.49
N GLY A 11 -5.47 6.44 3.92
CA GLY A 11 -5.60 7.74 3.25
C GLY A 11 -4.26 8.47 3.12
N ASN A 12 -3.47 8.53 4.20
CA ASN A 12 -2.14 9.16 4.20
C ASN A 12 -1.15 8.45 3.27
N ILE A 13 -1.14 7.11 3.25
CA ILE A 13 -0.34 6.31 2.31
C ILE A 13 -0.72 6.65 0.87
N LEU A 14 -2.02 6.65 0.58
CA LEU A 14 -2.54 6.91 -0.76
C LEU A 14 -2.26 8.34 -1.22
N GLN A 15 -2.38 9.33 -0.34
CA GLN A 15 -2.04 10.71 -0.65
C GLN A 15 -0.56 10.84 -1.06
N ALA A 16 0.35 10.24 -0.28
CA ALA A 16 1.79 10.26 -0.58
C ALA A 16 2.13 9.58 -1.92
N ILE A 17 1.38 8.54 -2.30
CA ILE A 17 1.53 7.86 -3.59
C ILE A 17 0.92 8.68 -4.74
N HIS A 18 -0.27 9.24 -4.55
CA HIS A 18 -1.05 9.91 -5.60
C HIS A 18 -0.42 11.23 -6.06
N ILE A 19 0.23 11.97 -5.17
CA ILE A 19 0.88 13.25 -5.49
C ILE A 19 1.94 13.08 -6.60
N HIS A 20 2.49 11.87 -6.79
CA HIS A 20 3.60 11.62 -7.73
C HIS A 20 3.45 10.29 -8.50
N LYS A 21 2.39 10.14 -9.30
CA LYS A 21 2.04 8.89 -10.01
C LYS A 21 3.07 8.40 -11.03
N GLU A 22 3.90 9.28 -11.59
CA GLU A 22 4.90 8.91 -12.61
C GLU A 22 5.98 7.93 -12.09
N ASP A 23 6.11 7.86 -10.76
CA ASP A 23 7.05 7.03 -10.00
C ASP A 23 6.36 5.99 -9.10
N ALA A 24 5.25 5.41 -9.56
CA ALA A 24 4.44 4.44 -8.83
C ALA A 24 5.23 3.37 -8.05
N ASN A 25 6.27 2.76 -8.67
CA ASN A 25 7.12 1.78 -8.01
C ASN A 25 7.87 2.40 -6.81
N ILE A 26 8.52 3.54 -7.02
CA ILE A 26 9.31 4.21 -5.98
C ILE A 26 8.41 4.66 -4.82
N ARG A 27 7.22 5.16 -5.14
CA ARG A 27 6.27 5.61 -4.12
C ARG A 27 5.68 4.47 -3.32
N LEU A 28 5.28 3.39 -3.99
CA LEU A 28 4.83 2.18 -3.30
C LEU A 28 5.95 1.64 -2.39
N ALA A 29 7.19 1.68 -2.85
CA ALA A 29 8.36 1.27 -2.07
C ALA A 29 8.63 2.18 -0.87
N SER A 30 8.46 3.50 -1.02
CA SER A 30 8.59 4.46 0.09
C SER A 30 7.54 4.28 1.20
N GLN A 31 6.40 3.68 0.86
CA GLN A 31 5.31 3.40 1.79
C GLN A 31 5.26 1.93 2.23
N ALA A 32 6.22 1.11 1.80
CA ALA A 32 6.26 -0.33 2.04
C ALA A 32 6.09 -0.70 3.52
N HIS A 33 6.76 0.03 4.42
CA HIS A 33 6.65 -0.17 5.87
C HIS A 33 5.23 0.10 6.39
N ASN A 34 4.62 1.21 5.96
CA ASN A 34 3.25 1.57 6.34
C ASN A 34 2.23 0.57 5.79
N ILE A 35 2.47 0.04 4.58
CA ILE A 35 1.62 -0.97 3.95
C ILE A 35 1.71 -2.31 4.70
N VAL A 36 2.90 -2.75 5.12
CA VAL A 36 3.05 -4.01 5.87
C VAL A 36 2.38 -3.97 7.23
N PHE A 37 2.32 -2.82 7.89
CA PHE A 37 1.55 -2.68 9.12
C PHE A 37 0.05 -2.97 8.94
N LEU A 38 -0.48 -2.81 7.73
CA LEU A 38 -1.88 -3.10 7.41
C LEU A 38 -2.15 -4.61 7.17
N LYS A 39 -1.12 -5.47 7.13
CA LYS A 39 -1.23 -6.92 6.87
C LYS A 39 -2.25 -7.63 7.77
N ASN A 40 -2.36 -7.19 9.02
CA ASN A 40 -3.22 -7.83 10.02
C ASN A 40 -4.52 -7.03 10.26
N ASP A 41 -4.77 -5.99 9.48
CA ASP A 41 -5.91 -5.12 9.71
C ASP A 41 -7.17 -5.66 8.99
N PRO A 42 -8.31 -5.80 9.69
CA PRO A 42 -9.56 -6.29 9.09
C PRO A 42 -10.15 -5.37 8.02
N ILE A 43 -9.57 -4.20 7.78
CA ILE A 43 -9.97 -3.22 6.77
C ILE A 43 -9.94 -3.77 5.32
N VAL A 44 -9.12 -4.79 5.03
CA VAL A 44 -8.98 -5.31 3.65
C VAL A 44 -10.16 -6.23 3.31
N PRO A 45 -11.04 -5.87 2.35
CA PRO A 45 -12.17 -6.70 1.95
C PRO A 45 -11.70 -8.05 1.39
N ASP A 46 -12.52 -9.08 1.57
CA ASP A 46 -12.20 -10.47 1.18
C ASP A 46 -11.73 -10.60 -0.27
N GLN A 47 -12.37 -9.87 -1.19
CA GLN A 47 -12.04 -9.86 -2.61
C GLN A 47 -10.61 -9.38 -2.93
N TYR A 48 -9.98 -8.64 -2.01
CA TYR A 48 -8.62 -8.11 -2.17
C TYR A 48 -7.58 -8.82 -1.30
N LYS A 49 -7.98 -9.71 -0.37
CA LYS A 49 -7.06 -10.36 0.58
C LYS A 49 -5.89 -11.07 -0.11
N ASN A 50 -6.15 -11.80 -1.19
CA ASN A 50 -5.10 -12.52 -1.93
C ASN A 50 -4.11 -11.56 -2.60
N ALA A 51 -4.61 -10.55 -3.32
CA ALA A 51 -3.78 -9.55 -3.98
C ALA A 51 -2.98 -8.69 -2.97
N PHE A 52 -3.57 -8.43 -1.81
CA PHE A 52 -2.92 -7.75 -0.71
C PHE A 52 -1.81 -8.60 -0.09
N ALA A 53 -2.06 -9.89 0.15
CA ALA A 53 -1.04 -10.82 0.63
C ALA A 53 0.15 -10.93 -0.34
N GLU A 54 -0.10 -10.99 -1.65
CA GLU A 54 0.97 -10.96 -2.67
C GLU A 54 1.79 -9.66 -2.63
N LEU A 55 1.13 -8.51 -2.41
CA LEU A 55 1.81 -7.24 -2.25
C LEU A 55 2.73 -7.25 -1.03
N ILE A 56 2.22 -7.73 0.13
CA ILE A 56 3.01 -7.84 1.36
C ILE A 56 4.21 -8.77 1.15
N GLU A 57 4.02 -9.92 0.52
CA GLU A 57 5.11 -10.86 0.26
C GLU A 57 6.19 -10.22 -0.63
N LYS A 58 5.80 -9.48 -1.66
CA LYS A 58 6.74 -8.73 -2.52
C LYS A 58 7.50 -7.68 -1.73
N ILE A 59 6.85 -7.01 -0.78
CA ILE A 59 7.49 -6.03 0.10
C ILE A 59 8.52 -6.69 1.02
N GLU A 60 8.12 -7.77 1.70
CA GLU A 60 8.96 -8.51 2.63
C GLU A 60 10.19 -9.10 1.92
N ARG A 61 9.99 -9.68 0.72
CA ARG A 61 11.07 -10.20 -0.14
C ARG A 61 12.04 -9.12 -0.62
N ALA A 62 11.56 -7.89 -0.83
CA ALA A 62 12.40 -6.79 -1.28
C ALA A 62 13.30 -6.23 -0.18
N GLN A 63 13.12 -6.65 1.08
CA GLN A 63 13.96 -6.27 2.24
C GLN A 63 14.21 -4.75 2.35
N LEU A 64 13.27 -3.92 1.92
CA LEU A 64 13.40 -2.45 1.86
C LEU A 64 13.45 -1.76 3.24
N PHE A 65 13.57 -2.53 4.32
CA PHE A 65 13.48 -2.04 5.71
C PHE A 65 14.79 -1.47 6.24
N TYR A 66 15.86 -1.46 5.42
CA TYR A 66 17.19 -1.05 5.84
C TYR A 66 17.66 0.17 5.05
N ASP A 67 17.64 1.30 5.77
CA ASP A 67 18.40 2.55 5.61
C ASP A 67 17.66 3.87 5.32
N LYS A 68 18.03 4.92 6.04
CA LYS A 68 17.34 6.22 6.03
C LYS A 68 17.55 7.04 4.74
N ILE A 69 18.34 6.54 3.79
CA ILE A 69 18.69 7.25 2.55
C ILE A 69 18.86 6.24 1.41
N ALA A 70 17.77 5.82 0.77
CA ALA A 70 17.87 5.14 -0.52
C ALA A 70 16.66 5.45 -1.38
N ILE A 71 16.90 5.67 -2.67
CA ILE A 71 15.84 5.70 -3.68
C ILE A 71 15.31 4.27 -3.77
N TYR A 72 14.25 3.98 -3.01
CA TYR A 72 13.67 2.65 -2.92
C TYR A 72 12.86 2.35 -4.16
N ARG A 73 13.29 1.37 -4.96
CA ARG A 73 12.48 0.74 -6.00
C ARG A 73 12.35 -0.74 -5.66
N PHE A 74 11.17 -1.32 -5.81
CA PHE A 74 11.02 -2.77 -5.78
C PHE A 74 11.78 -3.37 -6.97
N PRO A 75 12.84 -4.16 -6.73
CA PRO A 75 13.53 -4.86 -7.81
C PRO A 75 12.51 -5.80 -8.48
N ASN A 76 12.45 -5.76 -9.81
CA ASN A 76 11.56 -6.61 -10.62
C ASN A 76 10.05 -6.30 -10.52
N MET A 77 9.65 -5.12 -10.01
CA MET A 77 8.26 -4.67 -10.11
C MET A 77 8.10 -3.66 -11.26
N HIS A 78 7.37 -4.03 -12.30
CA HIS A 78 7.06 -3.10 -13.39
C HIS A 78 6.14 -1.96 -12.91
N LYS A 79 6.23 -0.79 -13.55
CA LYS A 79 5.37 0.36 -13.24
C LYS A 79 3.88 0.02 -13.34
N SER A 80 3.49 -0.80 -14.31
CA SER A 80 2.11 -1.29 -14.48
C SER A 80 1.65 -2.16 -13.30
N THR A 81 2.52 -3.03 -12.77
CA THR A 81 2.24 -3.84 -11.59
C THR A 81 2.12 -2.97 -10.34
N ALA A 82 3.03 -2.01 -10.14
CA ALA A 82 2.94 -1.05 -9.05
C ALA A 82 1.64 -0.25 -9.11
N ALA A 83 1.25 0.24 -10.30
CA ALA A 83 -0.01 0.95 -10.52
C ALA A 83 -1.24 0.09 -10.18
N LYS A 84 -1.23 -1.22 -10.48
CA LYS A 84 -2.31 -2.14 -10.09
C LYS A 84 -2.46 -2.23 -8.58
N TYR A 85 -1.36 -2.33 -7.85
CA TYR A 85 -1.40 -2.36 -6.37
C TYR A 85 -1.88 -1.03 -5.78
N ILE A 86 -1.49 0.10 -6.37
CA ILE A 86 -1.99 1.41 -5.96
C ILE A 86 -3.51 1.51 -6.19
N ALA A 87 -3.98 1.09 -7.36
CA ALA A 87 -5.41 1.07 -7.68
C ALA A 87 -6.19 0.18 -6.70
N MET A 88 -5.66 -1.00 -6.37
CA MET A 88 -6.23 -1.87 -5.34
C MET A 88 -6.34 -1.17 -3.99
N LEU A 89 -5.26 -0.53 -3.51
CA LEU A 89 -5.27 0.21 -2.24
C LEU A 89 -6.31 1.35 -2.25
N MET A 90 -6.47 2.05 -3.37
CA MET A 90 -7.50 3.08 -3.53
C MET A 90 -8.91 2.50 -3.46
N SER A 91 -9.16 1.35 -4.09
CA SER A 91 -10.46 0.66 -4.00
C SER A 91 -10.77 0.21 -2.58
N VAL A 92 -9.79 -0.33 -1.85
CA VAL A 92 -9.93 -0.69 -0.43
C VAL A 92 -10.34 0.55 0.39
N HIS A 93 -9.63 1.67 0.22
CA HIS A 93 -9.94 2.91 0.92
C HIS A 93 -11.35 3.41 0.62
N SER A 94 -11.77 3.38 -0.64
CA SER A 94 -13.11 3.84 -1.04
C SER A 94 -14.23 3.00 -0.43
N ILE A 95 -14.07 1.68 -0.39
CA ILE A 95 -15.07 0.77 0.20
C ILE A 95 -15.19 1.03 1.69
N VAL A 96 -14.06 1.09 2.38
CA VAL A 96 -14.05 1.24 3.84
C VAL A 96 -14.54 2.63 4.26
N ALA A 97 -14.17 3.67 3.52
CA ALA A 97 -14.67 5.02 3.76
C ALA A 97 -16.19 5.11 3.57
N TYR A 98 -16.74 4.37 2.61
CA TYR A 98 -18.19 4.29 2.38
C TYR A 98 -18.90 3.53 3.49
N ASP A 99 -18.35 2.41 3.99
CA ASP A 99 -18.97 1.61 5.05
C ASP A 99 -18.97 2.30 6.43
N LEU A 100 -18.12 3.32 6.62
CA LEU A 100 -17.98 4.07 7.88
C LEU A 100 -18.69 5.44 7.87
N GLY A 101 -19.16 5.91 6.72
CA GLY A 101 -19.86 7.19 6.54
C GLY A 101 -21.37 7.03 6.53
#